data_AF-X6LVE8-F1
#
_entry.id   AF-X6LVE8-F1
#
_cell.length_a   1.000
_cell.length_b   1.000
_cell.length_c   1.000
_cell.angle_alpha   90.00
_cell.angle_beta   90.00
_cell.angle_gamma   90.00
#
_symmetry.space_group_name_H-M   'P 1'
#
loop_
_entity.id
_entity.type
_entity.pdbx_description
1 polymer ?
#
loop_
_entity_poly.entity_id
_entity_poly.type
_entity_poly.pdbx_seq_one_letter_code
_entity_poly.pdbx_strand_id
1 'polypeptide(L)'
;MKQTTEENSKDEVKTEATSLSFVQSCFNKDWVLRSYAQEYIQHFICLICKQIANNPMEIECPQHENMDETLIAGENCLKLFFKNHNNYCPIQPHDNCHYSKSNLARRQIGDLTVMCIRQFEQELKISNETEGEGEIPG
;
A
#
# COMPACT_ATOMS: atom_id res chain seq x y z
N MET A 1 -24.82 42.20 -30.74
CA MET A 1 -23.37 42.35 -31.04
C MET A 1 -22.71 42.86 -29.77
N LYS A 2 -21.69 42.24 -29.14
CA LYS A 2 -21.00 40.94 -29.26
C LYS A 2 -20.72 40.47 -27.78
N GLN A 3 -20.54 39.20 -27.38
CA GLN A 3 -19.37 38.30 -27.59
C GLN A 3 -18.01 39.00 -27.30
N THR A 4 -17.02 38.49 -26.54
CA THR A 4 -16.81 37.33 -25.59
C THR A 4 -15.46 37.58 -24.87
N THR A 5 -14.93 36.86 -23.86
CA THR A 5 -15.30 35.58 -23.19
C THR A 5 -15.43 35.82 -21.65
N GLU A 6 -14.95 35.12 -20.58
CA GLU A 6 -13.99 34.02 -20.25
C GLU A 6 -12.49 34.36 -20.49
N GLU A 7 -11.46 33.83 -19.80
CA GLU A 7 -11.24 32.52 -19.12
C GLU A 7 -11.02 32.54 -17.58
N ASN A 8 -11.07 31.37 -16.94
CA ASN A 8 -10.90 31.13 -15.50
C ASN A 8 -10.01 29.88 -15.27
N SER A 9 -8.76 30.07 -14.84
CA SER A 9 -7.78 28.99 -14.70
C SER A 9 -7.87 28.23 -13.37
N LYS A 10 -8.27 26.96 -13.44
CA LYS A 10 -8.25 25.99 -12.34
C LYS A 10 -7.70 24.63 -12.81
N ASP A 11 -7.36 23.79 -11.83
CA ASP A 11 -7.26 22.33 -11.89
C ASP A 11 -6.03 21.64 -12.54
N GLU A 12 -4.86 22.31 -12.63
CA GLU A 12 -3.59 21.60 -12.92
C GLU A 12 -2.84 21.09 -11.67
N VAL A 13 -2.98 21.74 -10.50
CA VAL A 13 -2.11 21.48 -9.32
C VAL A 13 -2.47 20.19 -8.54
N LYS A 14 -3.68 19.64 -8.72
CA LYS A 14 -4.21 18.57 -7.86
C LYS A 14 -3.80 17.16 -8.31
N THR A 15 -3.61 16.93 -9.61
CA THR A 15 -3.31 15.62 -10.21
C THR A 15 -1.91 15.13 -9.89
N GLU A 16 -0.91 16.01 -9.92
CA GLU A 16 0.48 15.67 -9.65
C GLU A 16 0.70 15.28 -8.17
N ALA A 17 0.16 16.07 -7.24
CA ALA A 17 0.20 15.76 -5.80
C ALA A 17 -0.49 14.43 -5.45
N THR A 18 -1.59 14.09 -6.14
CA THR A 18 -2.31 12.82 -5.95
C THR A 18 -1.53 11.63 -6.54
N SER A 19 -0.82 11.84 -7.65
CA SER A 19 0.08 10.83 -8.24
C SER A 19 1.31 10.57 -7.35
N LEU A 20 1.88 11.63 -6.76
CA LEU A 20 3.03 11.55 -5.85
C LEU A 20 2.73 10.78 -4.56
N SER A 21 1.54 10.93 -3.97
CA SER A 21 1.16 10.15 -2.79
C SER A 21 1.00 8.66 -3.12
N PHE A 22 0.45 8.34 -4.30
CA PHE A 22 0.36 6.96 -4.82
C PHE A 22 1.76 6.33 -4.96
N VAL A 23 2.69 7.00 -5.64
CA VAL A 23 4.09 6.55 -5.83
C VAL A 23 4.82 6.31 -4.51
N GLN A 24 4.46 7.04 -3.45
CA GLN A 24 5.09 6.91 -2.13
C GLN A 24 4.42 5.87 -1.22
N SER A 25 3.17 5.47 -1.49
CA SER A 25 2.38 4.54 -0.68
C SER A 25 2.72 3.05 -0.92
N CYS A 26 2.29 2.17 0.00
CA CYS A 26 2.33 0.71 -0.20
C CYS A 26 1.17 0.24 -1.09
N PHE A 27 1.37 -0.81 -1.89
CA PHE A 27 0.40 -1.26 -2.90
C PHE A 27 -0.81 -1.97 -2.27
N ASN A 28 -1.99 -1.90 -2.91
CA ASN A 28 -3.13 -2.62 -2.35
C ASN A 28 -2.94 -4.15 -2.48
N LYS A 29 -3.02 -4.86 -1.35
CA LYS A 29 -2.97 -6.33 -1.29
C LYS A 29 -4.14 -6.99 -2.02
N ASP A 30 -5.28 -6.31 -2.09
CA ASP A 30 -6.51 -6.87 -2.68
C ASP A 30 -6.37 -7.08 -4.20
N TRP A 31 -5.48 -6.31 -4.86
CA TRP A 31 -5.08 -6.52 -6.25
C TRP A 31 -4.27 -7.81 -6.48
N VAL A 32 -3.75 -8.42 -5.40
CA VAL A 32 -2.90 -9.62 -5.41
C VAL A 32 -3.68 -10.86 -4.92
N LEU A 33 -4.63 -10.69 -4.00
CA LEU A 33 -5.47 -11.77 -3.42
C LEU A 33 -6.36 -12.50 -4.43
N ARG A 34 -6.58 -11.94 -5.63
CA ARG A 34 -7.21 -12.63 -6.77
C ARG A 34 -6.30 -13.68 -7.44
N SER A 35 -4.98 -13.57 -7.26
CA SER A 35 -3.96 -14.35 -7.98
C SER A 35 -3.09 -15.23 -7.08
N TYR A 36 -3.05 -14.95 -5.78
CA TYR A 36 -2.24 -15.69 -4.79
C TYR A 36 -3.03 -15.95 -3.50
N ALA A 37 -2.73 -17.07 -2.85
CA ALA A 37 -3.25 -17.38 -1.51
C ALA A 37 -2.71 -16.39 -0.47
N GLN A 38 -3.46 -16.16 0.63
CA GLN A 38 -3.13 -15.11 1.59
C GLN A 38 -1.79 -15.37 2.32
N GLU A 39 -1.49 -16.64 2.55
CA GLU A 39 -0.27 -17.13 3.20
C GLU A 39 0.97 -16.77 2.37
N TYR A 40 0.87 -16.86 1.03
CA TYR A 40 1.97 -16.50 0.13
C TYR A 40 2.28 -15.01 0.17
N ILE A 41 1.26 -14.15 0.28
CA ILE A 41 1.46 -12.69 0.34
C ILE A 41 1.81 -12.17 1.74
N GLN A 42 1.64 -12.97 2.79
CA GLN A 42 1.86 -12.56 4.18
C GLN A 42 3.27 -12.01 4.41
N HIS A 43 4.28 -12.66 3.83
CA HIS A 43 5.69 -12.26 3.87
C HIS A 43 5.98 -10.91 3.17
N PHE A 44 5.02 -10.38 2.41
CA PHE A 44 5.14 -9.12 1.66
C PHE A 44 4.34 -7.97 2.30
N ILE A 45 3.68 -8.20 3.43
CA ILE A 45 2.86 -7.19 4.13
C ILE A 45 3.74 -6.24 4.94
N CYS A 46 3.63 -4.94 4.66
CA CYS A 46 4.23 -3.87 5.43
C CYS A 46 3.67 -3.85 6.87
N LEU A 47 4.55 -4.07 7.85
CA LEU A 47 4.23 -4.07 9.28
C LEU A 47 3.42 -2.85 9.75
N ILE A 48 3.64 -1.68 9.15
CA ILE A 48 3.07 -0.39 9.57
C ILE A 48 1.65 -0.18 9.02
N CYS A 49 1.44 -0.33 7.71
CA CYS A 49 0.16 -0.01 7.06
C CYS A 49 -0.67 -1.23 6.63
N LYS A 50 -0.15 -2.45 6.82
CA LYS A 50 -0.81 -3.74 6.51
C LYS A 50 -1.17 -3.95 5.01
N GLN A 51 -0.51 -3.19 4.13
CA GLN A 51 -0.56 -3.28 2.67
C GLN A 51 0.74 -3.88 2.10
N ILE A 52 0.82 -4.24 0.81
CA ILE A 52 2.04 -4.83 0.22
C ILE A 52 3.17 -3.81 0.16
N ALA A 53 4.35 -4.15 0.70
CA ALA A 53 5.45 -3.22 0.90
C ALA A 53 6.04 -2.65 -0.40
N ASN A 54 5.74 -1.39 -0.71
CA ASN A 54 6.44 -0.64 -1.77
C ASN A 54 7.84 -0.21 -1.26
N ASN A 55 8.89 -0.51 -2.04
CA ASN A 55 10.28 -0.37 -1.64
C ASN A 55 10.54 -1.01 -0.26
N PRO A 56 10.52 -2.34 -0.15
CA PRO A 56 10.64 -3.01 1.14
C PRO A 56 11.97 -2.73 1.81
N MET A 57 11.88 -2.35 3.09
CA MET A 57 12.95 -2.30 4.07
C MET A 57 12.74 -3.46 5.05
N GLU A 58 13.80 -4.13 5.44
CA GLU A 58 13.79 -5.27 6.36
C GLU A 58 14.33 -4.82 7.72
N ILE A 59 13.67 -5.20 8.81
CA ILE A 59 14.00 -4.76 10.17
C ILE A 59 14.99 -5.75 10.79
N GLU A 60 16.19 -5.26 11.11
CA GLU A 60 17.37 -6.04 11.50
C GLU A 60 17.75 -5.79 12.97
N CYS A 61 16.76 -5.52 13.82
CA CYS A 61 16.96 -5.29 15.25
C CYS A 61 17.41 -6.59 15.94
N PRO A 62 18.52 -6.61 16.73
CA PRO A 62 18.91 -7.78 17.52
C PRO A 62 17.82 -8.26 18.50
N GLN A 63 16.94 -7.35 18.93
CA GLN A 63 15.73 -7.64 19.72
C GLN A 63 14.75 -8.60 19.03
N HIS A 64 14.89 -8.81 17.71
CA HIS A 64 13.98 -9.56 16.86
C HIS A 64 14.70 -10.65 16.02
N GLU A 65 15.99 -10.89 16.26
CA GLU A 65 16.82 -11.90 15.56
C GLU A 65 16.24 -13.34 15.65
N ASN A 66 15.46 -13.63 16.69
CA ASN A 66 14.82 -14.94 16.93
C ASN A 66 13.34 -14.99 16.50
N MET A 67 12.88 -14.07 15.65
CA MET A 67 11.53 -14.11 15.07
C MET A 67 11.57 -14.80 13.70
N ASP A 68 10.87 -15.93 13.56
CA ASP A 68 10.71 -16.64 12.27
C ASP A 68 9.83 -15.89 11.24
N GLU A 69 9.36 -14.66 11.56
CA GLU A 69 8.51 -13.84 10.71
C GLU A 69 9.30 -12.87 9.82
N THR A 70 8.80 -12.61 8.61
CA THR A 70 9.42 -11.68 7.65
C THR A 70 9.12 -10.23 8.02
N LEU A 71 9.99 -9.61 8.82
CA LEU A 71 9.78 -8.29 9.40
C LEU A 71 10.09 -7.14 8.42
N ILE A 72 9.16 -6.85 7.49
CA ILE A 72 9.35 -5.78 6.48
C ILE A 72 8.39 -4.58 6.62
N ALA A 73 8.85 -3.42 6.18
CA ALA A 73 8.07 -2.20 6.04
C ALA A 73 8.40 -1.46 4.75
N GLY A 74 7.42 -0.78 4.13
CA GLY A 74 7.69 0.07 2.97
C GLY A 74 8.52 1.30 3.35
N GLU A 75 9.52 1.66 2.54
CA GLU A 75 10.55 2.66 2.85
C GLU A 75 9.97 4.01 3.32
N ASN A 76 8.88 4.48 2.73
CA ASN A 76 8.24 5.75 3.11
C ASN A 76 7.35 5.63 4.34
N CYS A 77 6.69 4.49 4.55
CA CYS A 77 5.94 4.21 5.78
C CYS A 77 6.88 4.22 6.99
N LEU A 78 8.06 3.61 6.85
CA LEU A 78 9.08 3.55 7.90
C LEU A 78 9.66 4.94 8.22
N LYS A 79 10.00 5.74 7.19
CA LYS A 79 10.44 7.14 7.36
C LYS A 79 9.39 8.01 8.05
N LEU A 80 8.11 7.87 7.69
CA LEU A 80 7.02 8.62 8.31
C LEU A 80 6.77 8.18 9.75
N PHE A 81 6.87 6.87 10.03
CA PHE A 81 6.74 6.34 11.38
C PHE A 81 7.81 6.89 12.31
N PHE A 82 9.10 6.79 11.95
CA PHE A 82 10.18 7.31 12.80
C PHE A 82 10.06 8.82 13.08
N LYS A 83 9.63 9.62 12.09
CA LYS A 83 9.36 11.06 12.26
C LYS A 83 8.27 11.35 13.31
N ASN A 84 7.27 10.48 13.41
CA ASN A 84 6.11 10.66 14.30
C ASN A 84 6.27 9.96 15.67
N HIS A 85 7.18 8.99 15.77
CA HIS A 85 7.35 8.11 16.93
C HIS A 85 8.80 8.10 17.46
N ASN A 86 9.49 9.24 17.41
CA ASN A 86 10.82 9.48 18.00
C ASN A 86 11.91 8.47 17.58
N ASN A 87 11.81 7.88 16.39
CA ASN A 87 12.69 6.81 15.87
C ASN A 87 12.62 5.46 16.62
N TYR A 88 11.61 5.22 17.47
CA TYR A 88 11.39 3.88 18.05
C TYR A 88 11.10 2.83 16.96
N CYS A 89 11.48 1.57 17.21
CA CYS A 89 11.16 0.46 16.30
C CYS A 89 9.63 0.25 16.16
N PRO A 90 9.11 -0.03 14.95
CA PRO A 90 7.68 -0.23 14.71
C PRO A 90 7.11 -1.56 15.26
N ILE A 91 7.95 -2.45 15.80
CA ILE A 91 7.53 -3.75 16.37
C ILE A 91 7.37 -3.64 17.89
N GLN A 92 8.36 -3.10 18.58
CA GLN A 92 8.38 -2.89 20.03
C GLN A 92 9.15 -1.59 20.36
N PRO A 93 8.71 -0.76 21.32
CA PRO A 93 9.42 0.45 21.68
C PRO A 93 10.81 0.16 22.25
N HIS A 94 11.82 0.34 21.40
CA HIS A 94 13.23 0.38 21.74
C HIS A 94 13.97 1.36 20.81
N ASP A 95 15.09 1.91 21.30
CA ASP A 95 15.97 2.79 20.52
C ASP A 95 16.84 2.00 19.53
N ASN A 96 17.49 2.69 18.59
CA ASN A 96 18.37 2.10 17.57
C ASN A 96 17.68 1.00 16.75
N CYS A 97 16.53 1.32 16.13
CA CYS A 97 15.93 0.43 15.13
C CYS A 97 16.88 0.28 13.92
N HIS A 98 17.42 -0.93 13.72
CA HIS A 98 18.24 -1.26 12.56
C HIS A 98 17.34 -1.73 11.40
N TYR A 99 17.67 -1.34 10.17
CA TYR A 99 16.91 -1.71 8.97
C TYR A 99 17.73 -1.53 7.69
N SER A 100 17.54 -2.40 6.69
CA SER A 100 18.25 -2.35 5.40
C SER A 100 17.31 -2.50 4.19
N LYS A 101 17.86 -2.41 2.96
CA LYS A 101 17.11 -2.55 1.70
C LYS A 101 17.10 -4.00 1.24
N SER A 102 15.99 -4.69 1.47
CA SER A 102 15.82 -6.08 1.03
C SER A 102 15.67 -6.18 -0.49
N ASN A 103 16.77 -6.47 -1.16
CA ASN A 103 16.79 -6.70 -2.61
C ASN A 103 16.08 -8.01 -3.00
N LEU A 104 15.93 -8.96 -2.08
CA LEU A 104 15.20 -10.20 -2.30
C LEU A 104 13.69 -9.94 -2.29
N ALA A 105 13.15 -9.37 -1.20
CA ALA A 105 11.73 -9.02 -1.11
C ALA A 105 11.31 -8.05 -2.23
N ARG A 106 12.19 -7.10 -2.60
CA ARG A 106 11.96 -6.17 -3.73
C ARG A 106 11.77 -6.88 -5.07
N ARG A 107 12.47 -7.99 -5.32
CA ARG A 107 12.29 -8.80 -6.54
C ARG A 107 11.01 -9.62 -6.45
N GLN A 108 10.83 -10.37 -5.37
CA GLN A 108 9.64 -11.21 -5.15
C GLN A 108 8.33 -10.42 -5.22
N ILE A 109 8.30 -9.18 -4.68
CA ILE A 109 7.15 -8.27 -4.79
C ILE A 109 6.96 -7.73 -6.21
N GLY A 110 8.04 -7.53 -6.97
CA GLY A 110 7.99 -7.16 -8.40
C GLY A 110 7.53 -8.30 -9.32
N ASP A 111 7.74 -9.56 -8.89
CA ASP A 111 7.30 -10.77 -9.60
C ASP A 111 5.83 -11.15 -9.30
N LEU A 112 5.11 -10.37 -8.48
CA LEU A 112 3.69 -10.58 -8.17
C LEU A 112 2.80 -10.22 -9.36
N THR A 113 2.04 -11.21 -9.84
CA THR A 113 0.94 -11.00 -10.80
C THR A 113 -0.20 -10.23 -10.13
N VAL A 114 -0.41 -8.98 -10.53
CA VAL A 114 -1.52 -8.15 -10.04
C VAL A 114 -2.68 -8.12 -11.03
N MET A 115 -3.91 -8.06 -10.51
CA MET A 115 -5.07 -7.72 -11.31
C MET A 115 -4.96 -6.28 -11.84
N CYS A 116 -5.43 -6.03 -13.06
CA CYS A 116 -5.51 -4.66 -13.59
C CYS A 116 -6.49 -3.84 -12.73
N ILE A 117 -6.03 -2.69 -12.22
CA ILE A 117 -6.81 -1.82 -11.32
C ILE A 117 -8.20 -1.49 -11.91
N ARG A 118 -8.30 -1.28 -13.23
CA ARG A 118 -9.58 -0.98 -13.89
C ARG A 118 -10.55 -2.17 -13.91
N GLN A 119 -10.06 -3.41 -13.92
CA GLN A 119 -10.89 -4.61 -13.80
C GLN A 119 -11.36 -4.78 -12.34
N PHE A 120 -10.45 -4.60 -11.38
CA PHE A 120 -10.77 -4.63 -9.95
C PHE A 120 -11.86 -3.59 -9.57
N GLU A 121 -11.76 -2.36 -10.09
CA GLU A 121 -12.76 -1.30 -9.94
C GLU A 121 -14.12 -1.59 -10.63
N GLN A 122 -14.17 -2.52 -11.57
CA GLN A 122 -15.39 -2.97 -12.24
C GLN A 122 -16.04 -4.12 -11.45
N GLU A 123 -15.24 -5.12 -11.06
CA GLU A 123 -15.69 -6.27 -10.26
C GLU A 123 -16.27 -5.84 -8.91
N LEU A 124 -15.65 -4.85 -8.23
CA LEU A 124 -16.17 -4.29 -6.97
C LEU A 124 -17.54 -3.60 -7.09
N LYS A 125 -17.92 -3.11 -8.28
CA LYS A 125 -19.23 -2.49 -8.48
C LYS A 125 -20.30 -3.57 -8.65
N ILE A 126 -19.99 -4.57 -9.48
CA ILE A 126 -20.85 -5.72 -9.74
C ILE A 126 -21.17 -6.48 -8.44
N SER A 127 -20.18 -6.70 -7.56
CA SER A 127 -20.45 -7.36 -6.27
C SER A 127 -21.42 -6.57 -5.38
N ASN A 128 -21.21 -5.26 -5.27
CA ASN A 128 -22.05 -4.38 -4.44
C ASN A 128 -23.47 -4.25 -5.00
N GLU A 129 -23.64 -4.35 -6.33
CA GLU A 129 -24.96 -4.39 -6.98
C GLU A 129 -25.68 -5.71 -6.69
N THR A 130 -24.99 -6.86 -6.75
CA THR A 130 -25.60 -8.18 -6.47
C THR A 130 -26.01 -8.41 -5.00
N GLU A 131 -25.45 -7.66 -4.05
CA GLU A 131 -25.86 -7.72 -2.64
C GLU A 131 -27.14 -6.88 -2.35
N GLY A 132 -27.56 -6.03 -3.28
CA GLY A 132 -28.71 -5.12 -3.11
C GLY A 132 -30.08 -5.69 -3.48
N GLU A 133 -30.16 -6.73 -4.32
CA GLU A 133 -31.44 -7.25 -4.86
C GLU A 133 -32.09 -8.38 -4.02
N GLY A 134 -31.75 -8.45 -2.73
CA GLY A 134 -32.14 -9.56 -1.83
C GLY A 134 -33.51 -9.47 -1.16
N GLU A 135 -34.22 -8.33 -1.21
CA GLU A 135 -35.51 -8.16 -0.51
C GLU A 135 -36.70 -8.57 -1.38
N ILE A 136 -37.24 -9.78 -1.14
CA ILE A 136 -38.51 -10.25 -1.71
C ILE A 136 -39.68 -9.74 -0.85
N PRO A 137 -40.63 -8.94 -1.38
CA PRO A 137 -41.87 -8.61 -0.68
C PRO A 137 -42.81 -9.82 -0.65
N GLY A 138 -43.39 -10.10 0.52
CA GLY A 138 -44.44 -11.10 0.73
C GLY A 138 -45.82 -10.49 0.96
#